data_AF-A0A241XRJ7-F1
#
_entry.id   AF-A0A241XRJ7-F1
#
_cell.length_a   1.000
_cell.length_b   1.000
_cell.length_c   1.000
_cell.angle_alpha   90.00
_cell.angle_beta   90.00
_cell.angle_gamma   90.00
#
_symmetry.space_group_name_H-M   'P 1'
#
loop_
_entity.id
_entity.type
_entity.pdbx_description
1 polymer ?
#
loop_
_entity_poly.entity_id
_entity_poly.type
_entity_poly.pdbx_seq_one_letter_code
_entity_poly.pdbx_strand_id
1 'polypeptide(L)'
;MRNIMPHMAAAGLVLATSCLATAGERPFTRNVQDLKQGQCVYASYVYEQGELLKMGESTTKVCTKVDGRSLWLTVDPKALKEMGG
;
A
#
# COMPACT_ATOMS: atom_id res chain seq x y z
N MET A 1 25.46 -52.95 20.45
CA MET A 1 26.03 -51.59 20.37
C MET A 1 25.09 -50.73 19.54
N ARG A 2 24.64 -49.60 20.13
CA ARG A 2 24.22 -48.32 19.50
C ARG A 2 23.06 -48.37 18.48
N ASN A 3 22.08 -47.47 18.47
CA ASN A 3 21.82 -46.28 19.26
C ASN A 3 20.34 -45.92 19.04
N ILE A 4 19.65 -45.60 20.12
CA ILE A 4 18.36 -44.91 20.12
C ILE A 4 18.67 -43.44 19.84
N MET A 5 17.98 -42.76 18.92
CA MET A 5 17.67 -41.34 19.13
C MET A 5 16.49 -40.86 18.27
N PRO A 6 15.65 -39.98 18.84
CA PRO A 6 14.30 -39.69 18.36
C PRO A 6 14.27 -38.52 17.38
N HIS A 7 13.27 -38.52 16.49
CA HIS A 7 12.92 -37.36 15.68
C HIS A 7 12.41 -36.25 16.60
N MET A 8 13.22 -35.20 16.74
CA MET A 8 12.84 -33.94 17.37
C MET A 8 11.69 -33.32 16.58
N ALA A 9 10.48 -33.38 17.12
CA ALA A 9 9.36 -32.57 16.68
C ALA A 9 9.62 -31.12 17.12
N ALA A 10 10.20 -30.31 16.23
CA ALA A 10 10.29 -28.88 16.44
C ALA A 10 8.91 -28.28 16.21
N ALA A 11 8.17 -28.06 17.31
CA ALA A 11 6.96 -27.25 17.32
C ALA A 11 7.32 -25.82 16.89
N GLY A 12 7.00 -25.50 15.63
CA GLY A 12 7.20 -24.17 15.07
C GLY A 12 6.33 -23.14 15.80
N LEU A 13 6.98 -22.27 16.57
CA LEU A 13 6.37 -21.12 17.20
C LEU A 13 5.97 -20.11 16.11
N VAL A 14 4.69 -20.07 15.74
CA VAL A 14 4.15 -19.07 14.82
C VAL A 14 4.02 -17.75 15.59
N LEU A 15 4.99 -16.85 15.42
CA LEU A 15 4.89 -15.48 15.88
C LEU A 15 3.82 -14.76 15.05
N ALA A 16 2.60 -14.70 15.58
CA ALA A 16 1.55 -13.83 15.06
C ALA A 16 1.90 -12.38 15.42
N THR A 17 2.62 -11.69 14.54
CA THR A 17 2.83 -10.25 14.64
C THR A 17 1.51 -9.55 14.31
N SER A 18 0.77 -9.17 15.36
CA SER A 18 -0.39 -8.30 15.26
C SER A 18 0.05 -6.94 14.72
N CYS A 19 -0.31 -6.62 13.48
CA CYS A 19 -0.13 -5.30 12.89
C CYS A 19 -0.92 -4.28 13.73
N LEU A 20 -0.23 -3.54 14.58
CA LEU A 20 -0.73 -2.32 15.20
C LEU A 20 -0.89 -1.30 14.06
N ALA A 21 -2.10 -1.21 13.51
CA ALA A 21 -2.50 -0.12 12.64
C ALA A 21 -2.59 1.15 13.49
N THR A 22 -1.44 1.79 13.73
CA THR A 22 -1.45 3.19 14.12
C THR A 22 -1.97 3.97 12.93
N ALA A 23 -2.92 4.89 13.15
CA ALA A 23 -3.25 5.91 12.16
C ALA A 23 -2.02 6.82 12.03
N GLY A 24 -0.99 6.30 11.35
CA GLY A 24 0.28 6.98 11.16
C GLY A 24 0.08 8.18 10.26
N GLU A 25 0.63 9.32 10.67
CA GLU A 25 0.74 10.49 9.80
C GLU A 25 1.33 10.05 8.45
N ARG A 26 0.67 10.48 7.37
CA ARG A 26 1.09 10.09 6.03
C ARG A 26 2.52 10.57 5.78
N PRO A 27 3.40 9.75 5.18
CA PRO A 27 4.77 10.16 4.88
C PRO A 27 4.80 11.43 4.02
N PHE A 28 5.75 12.32 4.31
CA PHE A 28 5.95 13.59 3.63
C PHE A 28 7.28 13.59 2.89
N THR A 29 7.30 14.07 1.65
CA THR A 29 8.53 14.27 0.87
C THR A 29 8.45 15.51 -0.01
N ARG A 30 9.58 16.22 -0.12
CA ARG A 30 9.79 17.29 -1.12
C ARG A 30 10.65 16.83 -2.30
N ASN A 31 11.19 15.62 -2.24
CA ASN A 31 12.08 15.07 -3.25
C ASN A 31 11.43 13.87 -3.92
N VAL A 32 11.14 14.00 -5.21
CA VAL A 32 10.49 12.96 -6.01
C VAL A 32 11.36 11.70 -6.18
N GLN A 33 12.67 11.80 -5.98
CA GLN A 33 13.57 10.64 -6.04
C GLN A 33 13.40 9.68 -4.87
N ASP A 34 12.79 10.14 -3.77
CA ASP A 34 12.54 9.30 -2.59
C ASP A 34 11.30 8.41 -2.77
N LEU A 35 10.53 8.61 -3.85
CA LEU A 35 9.32 7.85 -4.14
C LEU A 35 9.68 6.44 -4.60
N LYS A 36 9.06 5.45 -3.96
CA LYS A 36 9.12 4.06 -4.39
C LYS A 36 8.19 3.83 -5.58
N GLN A 37 8.43 2.77 -6.34
CA GLN A 37 7.50 2.38 -7.40
C GLN A 37 6.10 2.07 -6.81
N GLY A 38 5.07 2.58 -7.49
CA GLY A 38 3.69 2.50 -7.03
C GLY A 38 3.27 3.65 -6.10
N GLN A 39 4.22 4.46 -5.61
CA GLN A 39 3.89 5.64 -4.81
C GLN A 39 3.68 6.88 -5.69
N CYS A 40 2.71 7.70 -5.30
CA CYS A 40 2.45 9.00 -5.89
C CYS A 40 2.65 10.11 -4.84
N VAL A 41 2.85 11.34 -5.29
CA VAL A 41 2.94 12.50 -4.39
C VAL A 41 1.88 13.53 -4.75
N TYR A 42 1.26 14.13 -3.73
CA TYR A 42 0.40 15.30 -3.87
C TYR A 42 0.54 16.20 -2.65
N ALA A 43 0.75 17.50 -2.87
CA ALA A 43 1.01 18.47 -1.80
C ALA A 43 2.12 18.02 -0.82
N SER A 44 3.16 17.36 -1.34
CA SER A 44 4.27 16.77 -0.59
C SER A 44 3.91 15.56 0.30
N TYR A 45 2.67 15.06 0.27
CA TYR A 45 2.30 13.82 0.93
C TYR A 45 2.39 12.63 -0.02
N VAL A 46 2.88 11.49 0.49
CA VAL A 46 3.07 10.26 -0.28
C VAL A 46 1.82 9.39 -0.20
N TYR A 47 1.33 8.97 -1.35
CA TYR A 47 0.18 8.10 -1.53
C TYR A 47 0.64 6.75 -2.05
N GLU A 48 0.07 5.68 -1.53
CA GLU A 48 0.30 4.31 -1.97
C GLU A 48 -0.59 3.94 -3.17
N GLN A 49 -0.21 2.87 -3.86
CA GLN A 49 -0.97 2.34 -4.97
C GLN A 49 -2.41 1.99 -4.53
N GLY A 50 -3.39 2.45 -5.30
CA GLY A 50 -4.82 2.25 -5.04
C GLY A 50 -5.45 3.36 -4.19
N GLU A 51 -4.66 4.23 -3.57
CA GLU A 51 -5.21 5.33 -2.79
C GLU A 51 -5.89 6.38 -3.67
N LEU A 52 -7.02 6.87 -3.18
CA LEU A 52 -7.82 7.90 -3.83
C LEU A 52 -7.45 9.29 -3.31
N LEU A 53 -7.40 10.25 -4.22
CA LEU A 53 -7.26 11.67 -3.95
C LEU A 53 -8.48 12.39 -4.51
N LYS A 54 -9.33 12.94 -3.62
CA LYS A 54 -10.40 13.85 -4.01
C LYS A 54 -9.82 15.26 -4.17
N MET A 55 -9.97 15.82 -5.36
CA MET A 55 -9.58 17.18 -5.74
C MET A 55 -10.85 17.98 -6.06
N GLY A 56 -11.38 18.69 -5.07
CA GLY A 56 -12.67 19.36 -5.22
C GLY A 56 -13.85 18.38 -5.31
N GLU A 57 -14.99 18.86 -5.80
CA GLU A 57 -16.26 18.11 -5.77
C GLU A 57 -16.39 17.02 -6.84
N SER A 58 -15.75 17.18 -8.00
CA SER A 58 -15.98 16.33 -9.17
C SER A 58 -14.77 15.52 -9.63
N THR A 59 -13.58 15.79 -9.09
CA THR A 59 -12.36 15.12 -9.55
C THR A 59 -11.86 14.17 -8.48
N THR A 60 -11.92 12.87 -8.76
CA THR A 60 -11.22 11.85 -7.98
C THR A 60 -10.07 11.31 -8.82
N LYS A 61 -8.90 11.17 -8.21
CA LYS A 61 -7.75 10.52 -8.82
C LYS A 61 -7.37 9.27 -8.04
N VAL A 62 -6.85 8.28 -8.72
CA VAL A 62 -6.28 7.07 -8.12
C VAL A 62 -4.77 7.04 -8.38
N CYS A 63 -3.98 6.78 -7.34
CA CYS A 63 -2.57 6.53 -7.51
C CYS A 63 -2.40 5.11 -8.04
N THR A 64 -1.75 4.93 -9.18
CA THR A 64 -1.57 3.60 -9.77
C THR A 64 -0.23 3.45 -10.45
N LYS A 65 0.10 2.21 -10.82
CA LYS A 65 1.29 1.87 -11.60
C LYS A 65 0.87 1.33 -12.96
N VAL A 66 1.31 1.98 -14.03
CA VAL A 66 1.15 1.52 -15.42
C VAL A 66 2.53 1.41 -16.04
N ASP A 67 2.86 0.24 -16.58
CA ASP A 67 4.15 -0.05 -17.23
C ASP A 67 5.38 0.35 -16.38
N GLY A 68 5.30 0.05 -15.07
CA GLY A 68 6.38 0.32 -14.13
C GLY A 68 6.48 1.79 -13.66
N ARG A 69 5.60 2.68 -14.13
CA ARG A 69 5.58 4.10 -13.75
C ARG A 69 4.42 4.38 -12.81
N SER A 70 4.69 5.12 -11.73
CA SER A 70 3.65 5.63 -10.85
C SER A 70 2.98 6.86 -11.46
N LEU A 71 1.66 6.90 -11.48
CA LEU A 71 0.89 8.00 -12.04
C LEU A 71 -0.48 8.16 -11.37
N TRP A 72 -0.98 9.39 -11.41
CA TRP A 72 -2.34 9.73 -11.04
C TRP A 72 -3.27 9.58 -12.25
N LEU A 73 -4.21 8.64 -12.19
CA LEU A 73 -5.30 8.55 -13.16
C LEU A 73 -6.55 9.24 -12.62
N THR A 74 -7.21 10.04 -13.43
CA THR A 74 -8.52 10.58 -13.10
C THR A 74 -9.55 9.46 -13.23
N VAL A 75 -10.35 9.26 -12.20
CA VAL A 75 -11.46 8.31 -12.20
C VAL A 75 -12.67 8.98 -12.84
N ASP A 76 -13.30 8.30 -13.79
CA ASP A 76 -14.59 8.75 -14.34
C ASP A 76 -15.64 8.78 -13.21
N PRO A 77 -16.27 9.92 -12.92
CA PRO A 77 -17.29 10.03 -11.87
C PRO A 77 -18.46 9.04 -12.04
N LYS A 78 -18.81 8.68 -13.28
CA LYS A 78 -19.86 7.69 -13.55
C LYS A 78 -19.42 6.30 -13.11
N ALA A 79 -18.21 5.90 -13.49
CA ALA A 79 -17.64 4.62 -13.08
C ALA A 79 -17.50 4.53 -11.55
N LEU A 80 -17.10 5.62 -10.88
CA LEU A 80 -17.01 5.67 -9.43
C LEU A 80 -18.36 5.41 -8.75
N LYS A 81 -19.43 6.04 -9.26
CA LYS A 81 -20.81 5.86 -8.75
C LYS A 81 -21.31 4.43 -8.96
N GLU A 82 -20.98 3.79 -10.08
CA GLU A 82 -21.35 2.41 -10.37
C GLU A 82 -20.62 1.39 -9.49
N MET A 83 -19.42 1.73 -8.99
CA MET A 83 -18.64 0.91 -8.06
C MET A 83 -19.03 1.11 -6.58
N GLY A 84 -20.04 1.94 -6.29
CA GLY A 84 -20.53 2.19 -4.92
C GLY A 84 -19.84 3.32 -4.16
N GLY A 85 -19.21 4.27 -4.88
CA GLY A 85 -18.60 5.47 -4.30
C GLY A 85 -19.56 6.58 -3.92
#